data_AF-A0A9E3SFA9-F1
#
_entry.id   AF-A0A9E3SFA9-F1
#
_cell.length_a   1.000
_cell.length_b   1.000
_cell.length_c   1.000
_cell.angle_alpha   90.00
_cell.angle_beta   90.00
_cell.angle_gamma   90.00
#
_symmetry.space_group_name_H-M   'P 1'
#
loop_
_entity.id
_entity.type
_entity.pdbx_description
1 polymer ?
#
loop_
_entity_poly.entity_id
_entity_poly.type
_entity_poly.pdbx_seq_one_letter_code
_entity_poly.pdbx_strand_id
1 'polypeptide(L)'
;GKTWLDRNLGASQVATSSTDEDAFGDLYQWGRGTDGHEKRNSEITTTLSSSDTPGHGDFIINADSPFDWRVPQNDNLWQGVNGINNPCPSGYRLPTEAEWESERGSWSSNNAAGAFGSPLKLTVAGQRPYTDGVIISAGVSGCYWSSTLSNEGGGIFTRFLSFRTNAYVISSHRATGDSVRCIEE
;
A
#
# COMPACT_ATOMS: atom_id res chain seq x y z
N GLY A 1 5.61 15.71 17.11
CA GLY A 1 4.77 15.45 15.92
C GLY A 1 5.27 14.17 15.31
N LYS A 2 4.42 13.37 14.67
CA LYS A 2 4.87 12.16 13.97
C LYS A 2 5.59 12.57 12.68
N THR A 3 6.76 11.98 12.41
CA THR A 3 7.52 12.25 11.19
C THR A 3 7.11 11.26 10.11
N TRP A 4 6.77 11.75 8.92
CA TRP A 4 6.46 10.89 7.78
C TRP A 4 7.61 10.93 6.78
N LEU A 5 7.78 9.87 6.00
CA LEU A 5 8.66 9.95 4.83
C LEU A 5 8.13 11.00 3.85
N ASP A 6 9.04 11.76 3.26
CA ASP A 6 8.73 12.84 2.32
C ASP A 6 8.23 12.33 0.95
N ARG A 7 8.44 11.04 0.64
CA ARG A 7 7.97 10.37 -0.59
C ARG A 7 7.45 8.95 -0.35
N ASN A 8 6.75 8.40 -1.35
CA ASN A 8 6.31 7.01 -1.35
C ASN A 8 7.52 6.09 -1.37
N LEU A 9 7.41 4.91 -0.76
CA LEU A 9 8.47 3.93 -0.84
C LEU A 9 8.70 3.52 -2.30
N GLY A 10 9.95 3.54 -2.75
CA GLY A 10 10.33 3.32 -4.15
C GLY A 10 10.31 4.56 -5.05
N ALA A 11 9.81 5.71 -4.58
CA ALA A 11 9.81 6.94 -5.37
C ALA A 11 11.20 7.57 -5.48
N SER A 12 11.53 8.13 -6.64
CA SER A 12 12.82 8.79 -6.88
C SER A 12 12.83 10.24 -6.37
N GLN A 13 11.67 10.88 -6.24
CA GLN A 13 11.54 12.27 -5.78
C GLN A 13 10.33 12.53 -4.89
N VAL A 14 10.34 13.70 -4.23
CA VAL A 14 9.15 14.26 -3.58
C VAL A 14 8.19 14.74 -4.66
N ALA A 15 6.90 14.43 -4.50
CA ALA A 15 5.89 14.79 -5.47
C ALA A 15 5.85 16.30 -5.77
N THR A 16 5.92 16.62 -7.06
CA THR A 16 5.75 17.97 -7.60
C THR A 16 4.33 18.22 -8.12
N SER A 17 3.59 17.15 -8.43
CA SER A 17 2.16 17.15 -8.74
C SER A 17 1.52 15.85 -8.24
N SER A 18 0.18 15.77 -8.21
CA SER A 18 -0.52 14.54 -7.82
C SER A 18 -0.28 13.39 -8.81
N THR A 19 0.02 13.71 -10.08
CA THR A 19 0.26 12.75 -11.17
C THR A 19 1.75 12.62 -11.51
N ASP A 20 2.64 13.00 -10.61
CA ASP A 20 4.09 12.91 -10.77
C ASP A 20 4.54 11.44 -10.74
N GLU A 21 4.85 10.87 -11.90
CA GLU A 21 5.20 9.45 -12.05
C GLU A 21 6.47 9.08 -11.28
N ASP A 22 7.45 10.00 -11.20
CA ASP A 22 8.69 9.81 -10.43
C ASP A 22 8.44 9.78 -8.91
N ALA A 23 7.27 10.28 -8.48
CA ALA A 23 6.84 10.29 -7.08
C ALA A 23 5.79 9.22 -6.74
N PHE A 24 5.36 8.40 -7.72
CA PHE A 24 4.40 7.33 -7.46
C PHE A 24 4.95 6.24 -6.54
N GLY A 25 6.23 5.91 -6.69
CA GLY A 25 6.84 4.79 -6.00
C GLY A 25 6.29 3.44 -6.44
N ASP A 26 6.57 2.42 -5.63
CA ASP A 26 6.27 1.03 -5.90
C ASP A 26 4.89 0.60 -5.34
N LEU A 27 4.40 -0.57 -5.77
CA LEU A 27 3.07 -1.11 -5.40
C LEU A 27 3.24 -2.45 -4.68
N TYR A 28 3.18 -2.41 -3.35
CA TYR A 28 3.48 -3.55 -2.48
C TYR A 28 2.26 -4.42 -2.23
N GLN A 29 2.45 -5.74 -2.17
CA GLN A 29 1.43 -6.66 -1.63
C GLN A 29 1.48 -6.65 -0.12
N TRP A 30 0.31 -6.64 0.53
CA TRP A 30 0.26 -6.44 1.97
C TRP A 30 1.01 -7.54 2.72
N GLY A 31 1.94 -7.16 3.59
CA GLY A 31 2.76 -8.09 4.37
C GLY A 31 4.00 -8.64 3.65
N ARG A 32 4.21 -8.35 2.36
CA ARG A 32 5.38 -8.85 1.63
C ARG A 32 6.56 -7.88 1.75
N GLY A 33 7.74 -8.42 2.03
CA GLY A 33 8.99 -7.64 2.04
C GLY A 33 9.39 -7.18 0.63
N THR A 34 10.30 -6.21 0.55
CA THR A 34 10.86 -5.74 -0.73
C THR A 34 11.72 -6.85 -1.35
N ASP A 35 11.25 -7.46 -2.43
CA ASP A 35 11.93 -8.58 -3.12
C ASP A 35 11.86 -8.46 -4.66
N GLY A 36 11.34 -7.35 -5.18
CA GLY A 36 11.17 -7.07 -6.60
C GLY A 36 9.71 -7.13 -7.06
N HIS A 37 8.82 -7.75 -6.29
CA HIS A 37 7.39 -7.82 -6.66
C HIS A 37 6.73 -6.46 -6.73
N GLU A 38 7.19 -5.53 -5.90
CA GLU A 38 6.61 -4.21 -5.75
C GLU A 38 6.80 -3.35 -7.00
N LYS A 39 7.77 -3.72 -7.84
CA LYS A 39 8.07 -2.99 -9.08
C LYS A 39 6.87 -3.04 -10.00
N ARG A 40 6.52 -1.86 -10.53
CA ARG A 40 5.35 -1.65 -11.39
C ARG A 40 5.34 -2.53 -12.65
N ASN A 41 6.51 -3.03 -13.07
CA ASN A 41 6.71 -3.88 -14.24
C ASN A 41 7.20 -5.29 -13.89
N SER A 42 7.15 -5.73 -12.62
CA SER A 42 7.52 -7.10 -12.26
C SER A 42 6.59 -8.10 -12.95
N GLU A 43 7.10 -9.29 -13.24
CA GLU A 43 6.27 -10.36 -13.80
C GLU A 43 5.17 -10.78 -12.82
N ILE A 44 4.19 -11.55 -13.32
CA ILE A 44 3.12 -12.08 -12.50
C ILE A 44 3.25 -13.60 -12.36
N THR A 45 2.78 -14.13 -11.24
CA THR A 45 2.57 -15.56 -11.03
C THR A 45 1.28 -15.81 -10.27
N THR A 46 0.69 -16.99 -10.45
CA THR A 46 -0.46 -17.47 -9.67
C THR A 46 -0.02 -18.46 -8.58
N THR A 47 1.27 -18.79 -8.48
CA THR A 47 1.78 -19.70 -7.46
C THR A 47 1.90 -18.97 -6.12
N LEU A 48 1.02 -19.33 -5.18
CA LEU A 48 1.04 -18.78 -3.84
C LEU A 48 2.28 -19.23 -3.06
N SER A 49 2.82 -18.32 -2.23
CA SER A 49 3.89 -18.66 -1.32
C SER A 49 3.38 -19.45 -0.12
N SER A 50 4.14 -20.44 0.33
CA SER A 50 3.91 -21.15 1.59
C SER A 50 4.70 -20.57 2.78
N SER A 51 5.49 -19.52 2.54
CA SER A 51 6.33 -18.86 3.55
C SER A 51 6.19 -17.33 3.48
N ASP A 52 6.84 -16.63 4.42
CA ASP A 52 6.87 -15.16 4.44
C ASP A 52 7.80 -14.56 3.36
N THR A 53 8.54 -15.40 2.62
CA THR A 53 9.47 -14.98 1.56
C THR A 53 9.33 -15.92 0.35
N PRO A 54 8.70 -15.49 -0.76
CA PRO A 54 8.45 -16.37 -1.91
C PRO A 54 9.71 -16.85 -2.64
N GLY A 55 10.83 -16.14 -2.51
CA GLY A 55 12.11 -16.49 -3.15
C GLY A 55 12.23 -16.02 -4.61
N HIS A 56 11.30 -15.19 -5.08
CA HIS A 56 11.30 -14.55 -6.40
C HIS A 56 10.69 -13.15 -6.31
N GLY A 57 10.88 -12.35 -7.37
CA GLY A 57 10.37 -10.98 -7.47
C GLY A 57 9.05 -10.84 -8.23
N ASP A 58 8.36 -11.93 -8.55
CA ASP A 58 7.08 -11.86 -9.26
C ASP A 58 5.94 -11.39 -8.34
N PHE A 59 5.04 -10.58 -8.87
CA PHE A 59 3.78 -10.21 -8.23
C PHE A 59 2.81 -11.40 -8.23
N ILE A 60 2.22 -11.73 -7.08
CA ILE A 60 1.44 -12.97 -6.92
C ILE A 60 -0.04 -12.61 -6.98
N ILE A 61 -0.66 -12.83 -8.13
CA ILE A 61 -2.10 -12.63 -8.29
C ILE A 61 -2.87 -13.81 -7.69
N ASN A 62 -3.98 -13.51 -7.03
CA ASN A 62 -4.86 -14.52 -6.42
C ASN A 62 -6.31 -14.02 -6.38
N ALA A 63 -7.10 -14.43 -7.38
CA ALA A 63 -8.52 -14.09 -7.49
C ALA A 63 -9.44 -15.05 -6.70
N ASP A 64 -8.86 -15.98 -5.93
CA ASP A 64 -9.58 -16.97 -5.14
C ASP A 64 -9.33 -16.76 -3.64
N SER A 65 -10.27 -17.19 -2.80
CA SER A 65 -10.10 -17.18 -1.35
C SER A 65 -8.78 -17.91 -0.97
N PRO A 66 -7.87 -17.28 -0.20
CA PRO A 66 -8.12 -16.16 0.71
C PRO A 66 -7.81 -14.75 0.17
N PHE A 67 -7.59 -14.59 -1.14
CA PHE A 67 -7.21 -13.32 -1.78
C PHE A 67 -5.90 -12.73 -1.21
N ASP A 68 -4.95 -13.63 -0.95
CA ASP A 68 -3.65 -13.35 -0.37
C ASP A 68 -2.56 -13.95 -1.26
N TRP A 69 -1.37 -13.36 -1.25
CA TRP A 69 -0.21 -13.84 -2.02
C TRP A 69 0.43 -15.08 -1.37
N ARG A 70 0.05 -15.39 -0.13
CA ARG A 70 0.50 -16.59 0.59
C ARG A 70 -0.65 -17.41 1.16
N VAL A 71 -0.41 -18.71 1.27
CA VAL A 71 -1.27 -19.67 1.98
C VAL A 71 -0.40 -20.59 2.85
N PRO A 72 -0.66 -20.68 4.17
CA PRO A 72 -1.71 -19.99 4.95
C PRO A 72 -1.52 -18.47 4.97
N GLN A 73 -2.46 -17.69 5.51
CA GLN A 73 -2.29 -16.23 5.72
C GLN A 73 -1.43 -15.95 6.98
N ASN A 74 -0.83 -14.75 7.08
CA ASN A 74 -0.05 -14.33 8.26
C ASN A 74 -0.25 -12.84 8.53
N ASP A 75 -0.85 -12.56 9.68
CA ASP A 75 -1.26 -11.22 10.10
C ASP A 75 -0.13 -10.42 10.74
N ASN A 76 0.98 -11.08 11.09
CA ASN A 76 2.08 -10.49 11.87
C ASN A 76 3.13 -9.77 11.01
N LEU A 77 2.97 -9.74 9.69
CA LEU A 77 4.02 -9.34 8.77
C LEU A 77 4.38 -7.85 8.83
N TRP A 78 3.38 -6.97 8.86
CA TRP A 78 3.56 -5.51 8.90
C TRP A 78 3.13 -4.88 10.25
N GLN A 79 3.28 -5.62 11.34
CA GLN A 79 2.86 -5.17 12.68
C GLN A 79 3.97 -4.39 13.40
N GLY A 80 3.94 -3.07 13.24
CA GLY A 80 4.85 -2.14 13.94
C GLY A 80 6.24 -2.05 13.30
N VAL A 81 7.13 -1.26 13.92
CA VAL A 81 8.51 -1.06 13.45
C VAL A 81 9.32 -2.37 13.32
N ASN A 82 9.04 -3.35 14.18
CA ASN A 82 9.69 -4.67 14.20
C ASN A 82 8.89 -5.76 13.46
N GLY A 83 7.94 -5.39 12.59
CA GLY A 83 7.20 -6.34 11.78
C GLY A 83 8.13 -7.16 10.88
N ILE A 84 7.86 -8.46 10.75
CA ILE A 84 8.71 -9.47 10.06
C ILE A 84 9.17 -8.98 8.67
N ASN A 85 8.25 -8.38 7.91
CA ASN A 85 8.46 -7.94 6.53
C ASN A 85 8.23 -6.44 6.37
N ASN A 86 8.42 -5.64 7.42
CA ASN A 86 8.27 -4.19 7.35
C ASN A 86 9.17 -3.62 6.23
N PRO A 87 8.62 -3.06 5.13
CA PRO A 87 9.39 -2.61 3.99
C PRO A 87 9.97 -1.19 4.24
N CYS A 88 9.54 -0.53 5.31
CA CYS A 88 9.97 0.81 5.65
C CYS A 88 11.42 0.85 6.18
N PRO A 89 12.13 1.98 6.02
CA PRO A 89 13.45 2.17 6.62
C PRO A 89 13.46 1.98 8.15
N SER A 90 14.63 1.71 8.72
CA SER A 90 14.80 1.55 10.17
C SER A 90 14.19 2.73 10.94
N GLY A 91 13.38 2.42 11.97
CA GLY A 91 12.66 3.43 12.77
C GLY A 91 11.30 3.84 12.20
N TYR A 92 10.96 3.39 10.98
CA TYR A 92 9.69 3.66 10.33
C TYR A 92 8.86 2.40 10.18
N ARG A 93 7.54 2.58 10.08
CA ARG A 93 6.57 1.51 9.80
C ARG A 93 5.47 1.99 8.88
N LEU A 94 4.59 1.07 8.48
CA LEU A 94 3.33 1.46 7.87
C LEU A 94 2.42 2.20 8.87
N PRO A 95 1.63 3.18 8.40
CA PRO A 95 0.64 3.85 9.22
C PRO A 95 -0.51 2.90 9.55
N THR A 96 -1.17 3.20 10.66
CA THR A 96 -2.42 2.56 11.07
C THR A 96 -3.63 3.26 10.43
N GLU A 97 -4.80 2.63 10.48
CA GLU A 97 -6.07 3.24 10.06
C GLU A 97 -6.32 4.57 10.77
N ALA A 98 -6.07 4.64 12.08
CA ALA A 98 -6.25 5.86 12.86
C ALA A 98 -5.31 7.00 12.40
N GLU A 99 -4.08 6.68 12.02
CA GLU A 99 -3.14 7.66 11.48
C GLU A 99 -3.55 8.15 10.09
N TRP A 100 -4.06 7.25 9.24
CA TRP A 100 -4.63 7.65 7.95
C TRP A 100 -5.89 8.49 8.09
N GLU A 101 -6.77 8.15 9.03
CA GLU A 101 -7.96 8.94 9.33
C GLU A 101 -7.61 10.34 9.84
N SER A 102 -6.61 10.43 10.72
CA SER A 102 -6.11 11.73 11.20
C SER A 102 -5.48 12.56 10.08
N GLU A 103 -4.68 11.94 9.19
CA GLU A 103 -4.09 12.62 8.03
C GLU A 103 -5.19 13.11 7.09
N ARG A 104 -6.11 12.23 6.70
CA ARG A 104 -7.25 12.54 5.82
C ARG A 104 -8.12 13.67 6.38
N GLY A 105 -8.37 13.66 7.70
CA GLY A 105 -9.14 14.69 8.38
C GLY A 105 -8.47 16.07 8.42
N SER A 106 -7.16 16.14 8.15
CA SER A 106 -6.41 17.40 8.08
C SER A 106 -6.50 18.10 6.71
N TRP A 107 -7.00 17.40 5.69
CA TRP A 107 -7.01 17.92 4.33
C TRP A 107 -8.05 19.03 4.16
N SER A 108 -7.73 20.03 3.34
CA SER A 108 -8.65 21.13 2.99
C SER A 108 -9.88 20.66 2.21
N SER A 109 -9.78 19.51 1.54
CA SER A 109 -10.89 18.84 0.86
C SER A 109 -10.71 17.32 0.91
N ASN A 110 -11.80 16.57 1.07
CA ASN A 110 -11.75 15.12 1.23
C ASN A 110 -11.63 14.38 -0.12
N ASN A 111 -10.60 14.69 -0.91
CA ASN A 111 -10.40 14.15 -2.27
C ASN A 111 -8.92 14.21 -2.68
N ALA A 112 -8.60 13.84 -3.92
CA ALA A 112 -7.22 13.83 -4.44
C ALA A 112 -6.52 15.19 -4.42
N ALA A 113 -7.26 16.30 -4.59
CA ALA A 113 -6.68 17.64 -4.50
C ALA A 113 -6.27 17.97 -3.06
N GLY A 114 -7.09 17.59 -2.07
CA GLY A 114 -6.72 17.73 -0.66
C GLY A 114 -5.56 16.83 -0.25
N ALA A 115 -5.51 15.59 -0.76
CA ALA A 115 -4.42 14.65 -0.50
C ALA A 115 -3.06 15.18 -0.98
N PHE A 116 -3.01 15.76 -2.19
CA PHE A 116 -1.79 16.40 -2.70
C PHE A 116 -1.50 17.76 -2.04
N GLY A 117 -2.55 18.50 -1.66
CA GLY A 117 -2.43 19.76 -0.93
C GLY A 117 -1.99 19.60 0.53
N SER A 118 -1.98 18.38 1.07
CA SER A 118 -1.48 18.09 2.41
C SER A 118 0.04 18.16 2.46
N PRO A 119 0.65 18.28 3.66
CA PRO A 119 2.11 18.22 3.81
C PRO A 119 2.74 16.96 3.23
N LEU A 120 2.00 15.84 3.14
CA LEU A 120 2.51 14.57 2.61
C LEU A 120 2.55 14.50 1.09
N LYS A 121 1.83 15.41 0.40
CA LYS A 121 1.72 15.47 -1.06
C LYS A 121 1.42 14.11 -1.69
N LEU A 122 0.38 13.43 -1.20
CA LEU A 122 0.05 12.08 -1.67
C LEU A 122 -0.34 12.10 -3.15
N THR A 123 0.25 11.18 -3.93
CA THR A 123 0.05 11.04 -5.37
C THR A 123 -1.08 10.08 -5.69
N VAL A 124 -1.63 10.18 -6.90
CA VAL A 124 -2.63 9.27 -7.46
C VAL A 124 -1.95 8.14 -8.25
N ALA A 125 -1.16 7.35 -7.53
CA ALA A 125 -0.27 6.34 -8.07
C ALA A 125 -0.97 5.10 -8.69
N GLY A 126 -2.29 4.99 -8.54
CA GLY A 126 -3.07 3.82 -8.94
C GLY A 126 -2.86 2.63 -8.00
N GLN A 127 -3.32 1.46 -8.46
CA GLN A 127 -3.16 0.18 -7.78
C GLN A 127 -2.90 -0.94 -8.78
N ARG A 128 -2.33 -2.05 -8.30
CA ARG A 128 -2.10 -3.27 -9.06
C ARG A 128 -3.07 -4.36 -8.59
N PRO A 129 -4.14 -4.69 -9.33
CA PRO A 129 -5.19 -5.59 -8.88
C PRO A 129 -4.70 -7.03 -8.68
N TYR A 130 -5.25 -7.69 -7.67
CA TYR A 130 -5.02 -9.10 -7.37
C TYR A 130 -5.59 -10.07 -8.42
N THR A 131 -6.37 -9.59 -9.39
CA THR A 131 -7.05 -10.40 -10.41
C THR A 131 -6.20 -10.69 -11.64
N ASP A 132 -5.46 -9.69 -12.13
CA ASP A 132 -4.69 -9.76 -13.36
C ASP A 132 -3.31 -9.08 -13.27
N GLY A 133 -3.05 -8.36 -12.17
CA GLY A 133 -1.79 -7.65 -11.98
C GLY A 133 -1.57 -6.48 -12.94
N VAL A 134 -2.59 -6.01 -13.67
CA VAL A 134 -2.48 -4.89 -14.60
C VAL A 134 -2.77 -3.59 -13.87
N ILE A 135 -1.81 -2.67 -13.81
CA ILE A 135 -1.98 -1.40 -13.08
C ILE A 135 -3.17 -0.61 -13.64
N ILE A 136 -4.05 -0.18 -12.74
CA ILE A 136 -5.21 0.65 -13.05
C ILE A 136 -5.18 1.97 -12.28
N SER A 137 -5.88 2.97 -12.83
CA SER A 137 -6.13 4.27 -12.19
C SER A 137 -4.88 5.08 -11.80
N ALA A 138 -3.72 4.77 -12.39
CA ALA A 138 -2.54 5.63 -12.31
C ALA A 138 -2.87 7.00 -12.92
N GLY A 139 -2.52 8.07 -12.22
CA GLY A 139 -2.92 9.44 -12.57
C GLY A 139 -4.37 9.79 -12.22
N VAL A 140 -5.14 8.88 -11.62
CA VAL A 140 -6.58 9.05 -11.35
C VAL A 140 -6.93 8.92 -9.87
N SER A 141 -6.47 7.86 -9.18
CA SER A 141 -6.74 7.62 -7.76
C SER A 141 -5.49 7.19 -6.98
N GLY A 142 -5.47 7.48 -5.69
CA GLY A 142 -4.45 7.00 -4.76
C GLY A 142 -4.98 5.86 -3.90
N CYS A 143 -4.16 4.82 -3.71
CA CYS A 143 -4.41 3.69 -2.81
C CYS A 143 -3.16 3.47 -1.96
N TYR A 144 -3.30 3.52 -0.63
CA TYR A 144 -2.19 3.51 0.32
C TYR A 144 -2.43 2.55 1.47
N TRP A 145 -1.53 1.59 1.66
CA TRP A 145 -1.68 0.58 2.69
C TRP A 145 -1.67 1.12 4.12
N SER A 146 -2.43 0.45 4.98
CA SER A 146 -2.34 0.52 6.43
C SER A 146 -1.79 -0.79 7.00
N SER A 147 -1.17 -0.76 8.18
CA SER A 147 -0.86 -1.95 8.98
C SER A 147 -2.09 -2.53 9.70
N THR A 148 -3.20 -1.79 9.76
CA THR A 148 -4.42 -2.21 10.47
C THR A 148 -5.15 -3.32 9.73
N LEU A 149 -5.40 -4.42 10.44
CA LEU A 149 -6.19 -5.55 9.97
C LEU A 149 -7.68 -5.23 9.99
N SER A 150 -8.43 -5.80 9.06
CA SER A 150 -9.88 -5.67 8.98
C SER A 150 -10.53 -7.05 8.93
N ASN A 151 -11.52 -7.26 9.79
CA ASN A 151 -12.32 -8.49 9.85
C ASN A 151 -13.73 -8.18 9.34
N GLU A 152 -13.88 -8.12 8.01
CA GLU A 152 -15.16 -7.85 7.36
C GLU A 152 -15.69 -9.13 6.69
N GLY A 153 -16.98 -9.43 6.88
CA GLY A 153 -17.66 -10.51 6.15
C GLY A 153 -17.10 -11.92 6.31
N GLY A 154 -16.25 -12.18 7.32
CA GLY A 154 -15.59 -13.48 7.54
C GLY A 154 -14.33 -13.71 6.70
N GLY A 155 -13.89 -12.73 5.92
CA GLY A 155 -12.58 -12.73 5.26
C GLY A 155 -11.54 -11.91 6.04
N ILE A 156 -10.26 -12.21 5.85
CA ILE A 156 -9.16 -11.42 6.42
C ILE A 156 -8.74 -10.37 5.38
N PHE A 157 -9.07 -9.11 5.66
CA PHE A 157 -8.72 -7.96 4.85
C PHE A 157 -7.72 -7.07 5.58
N THR A 158 -7.24 -6.05 4.89
CA THR A 158 -6.40 -5.00 5.49
C THR A 158 -6.87 -3.62 5.06
N ARG A 159 -6.73 -2.67 5.99
CA ARG A 159 -7.16 -1.29 5.75
C ARG A 159 -6.23 -0.61 4.75
N PHE A 160 -6.79 0.31 3.99
CA PHE A 160 -6.03 1.20 3.11
C PHE A 160 -6.78 2.51 2.93
N LEU A 161 -6.03 3.59 2.73
CA LEU A 161 -6.54 4.89 2.34
C LEU A 161 -6.76 4.91 0.83
N SER A 162 -7.99 5.18 0.39
CA SER A 162 -8.36 5.35 -1.02
C SER A 162 -8.87 6.77 -1.26
N PHE A 163 -8.42 7.41 -2.34
CA PHE A 163 -8.95 8.72 -2.73
C PHE A 163 -8.99 8.96 -4.24
N ARG A 164 -10.08 9.60 -4.67
CA ARG A 164 -10.30 10.14 -6.02
C ARG A 164 -11.14 11.41 -5.91
N THR A 165 -12.44 11.33 -6.23
CA THR A 165 -13.41 12.42 -6.04
C THR A 165 -13.81 12.56 -4.57
N ASN A 166 -13.75 11.46 -3.83
CA ASN A 166 -13.90 11.39 -2.39
C ASN A 166 -12.73 10.56 -1.82
N ALA A 167 -12.50 10.66 -0.51
CA ALA A 167 -11.49 9.88 0.21
C ALA A 167 -12.09 9.11 1.39
N TYR A 168 -11.59 7.88 1.61
CA TYR A 168 -12.04 6.95 2.64
C TYR A 168 -10.89 6.07 3.12
N VAL A 169 -10.97 5.58 4.35
CA VAL A 169 -10.20 4.39 4.78
C VAL A 169 -11.14 3.19 4.74
N ILE A 170 -10.81 2.20 3.92
CA ILE A 170 -11.64 1.02 3.61
C ILE A 170 -10.77 -0.24 3.59
N SER A 171 -11.34 -1.40 3.25
CA SER A 171 -10.65 -2.69 3.22
C SER A 171 -10.26 -3.11 1.80
N SER A 172 -9.10 -3.74 1.67
CA SER A 172 -8.61 -4.36 0.42
C SER A 172 -8.04 -5.75 0.67
N HIS A 173 -7.95 -6.55 -0.39
CA HIS A 173 -7.35 -7.88 -0.39
C HIS A 173 -5.81 -7.78 -0.41
N ARG A 174 -5.14 -8.66 0.34
CA ARG A 174 -3.68 -8.61 0.55
C ARG A 174 -2.86 -8.91 -0.69
N ALA A 175 -3.43 -9.62 -1.68
CA ALA A 175 -2.81 -9.82 -2.99
C ALA A 175 -2.85 -8.56 -3.90
N THR A 176 -3.50 -7.47 -3.48
CA THR A 176 -3.47 -6.19 -4.20
C THR A 176 -2.14 -5.48 -3.97
N GLY A 177 -1.65 -4.77 -4.98
CA GLY A 177 -0.48 -3.91 -4.90
C GLY A 177 -0.88 -2.45 -4.71
N ASP A 178 -0.62 -1.89 -3.53
CA ASP A 178 -0.92 -0.49 -3.21
C ASP A 178 0.35 0.24 -2.76
N SER A 179 0.29 1.58 -2.76
CA SER A 179 1.42 2.43 -2.39
C SER A 179 1.71 2.32 -0.88
N VAL A 180 2.97 2.51 -0.50
CA VAL A 180 3.40 2.58 0.90
C VAL A 180 3.96 3.97 1.20
N ARG A 181 3.47 4.56 2.29
CA ARG A 181 4.00 5.81 2.85
C ARG A 181 4.29 5.59 4.32
N CYS A 182 5.57 5.59 4.70
CA CYS A 182 5.96 5.22 6.06
C CYS A 182 5.91 6.39 7.05
N ILE A 183 5.70 6.06 8.32
CA ILE A 183 5.67 6.97 9.46
C ILE A 183 6.67 6.49 10.53
N GLU A 184 7.38 7.42 11.15
CA GLU A 184 8.30 7.20 12.27
C GLU A 184 7.50 6.79 13.52
N GLU A 185 8.00 5.79 14.24
CA GLU A 185 7.44 5.33 15.52
C GLU A 185 7.81 6.26 16.68
#